data_AF-A0A661BI03-F1
#
_entry.id   AF-A0A661BI03-F1
#
_cell.length_a   1.000
_cell.length_b   1.000
_cell.length_c   1.000
_cell.angle_alpha   90.00
_cell.angle_beta   90.00
_cell.angle_gamma   90.00
#
_symmetry.space_group_name_H-M   'P 1'
#
loop_
_entity.id
_entity.type
_entity.pdbx_description
1 polymer ?
#
loop_
_entity_poly.entity_id
_entity_poly.type
_entity_poly.pdbx_seq_one_letter_code
_entity_poly.pdbx_strand_id
1 'polypeptide(L)' 'MHHYLYILYSNSLDKYYIGVSKNPKVRLHFHNTSTKG' A
#
# COMPACT_ATOMS: atom_id res chain seq x y z
N MET A 1 -9.38 11.80 -14.50
CA MET A 1 -9.23 11.08 -13.22
C MET A 1 -7.80 10.60 -13.09
N HIS A 2 -7.10 10.90 -12.00
CA HIS A 2 -5.69 10.53 -11.82
C HIS A 2 -5.55 9.21 -11.05
N HIS A 3 -4.58 8.40 -11.44
CA HIS A 3 -4.11 7.23 -10.72
C HIS A 3 -2.65 7.45 -10.34
N TYR A 4 -2.26 6.96 -9.17
CA TYR A 4 -0.90 7.04 -8.67
C TYR A 4 -0.29 5.64 -8.60
N LEU A 5 0.89 5.49 -9.19
CA LEU A 5 1.78 4.36 -8.95
C LEU A 5 2.59 4.65 -7.68
N TYR A 6 2.70 3.68 -6.79
CA TYR A 6 3.46 3.81 -5.56
C TYR A 6 4.20 2.51 -5.22
N ILE A 7 5.27 2.66 -4.44
CA ILE A 7 6.05 1.57 -3.88
C ILE A 7 5.97 1.70 -2.35
N LEU A 8 5.56 0.62 -1.68
CA LEU A 8 5.58 0.50 -0.23
C LEU A 8 6.73 -0.41 0.18
N TYR A 9 7.45 -0.01 1.21
CA TYR A 9 8.42 -0.87 1.89
C TYR A 9 7.84 -1.31 3.24
N SER A 10 7.86 -2.61 3.50
CA SER A 10 7.49 -3.18 4.79
C SER A 10 8.76 -3.48 5.58
N ASN A 11 8.97 -2.72 6.67
CA ASN A 11 10.13 -2.93 7.55
C ASN A 11 10.07 -4.29 8.26
N SER A 12 8.88 -4.76 8.64
CA SER A 12 8.70 -6.06 9.32
C SER A 12 8.91 -7.27 8.41
N LEU A 13 8.64 -7.13 7.11
CA LEU A 13 8.79 -8.21 6.13
C LEU A 13 10.06 -8.08 5.29
N ASP A 14 10.79 -6.98 5.42
CA ASP A 14 11.92 -6.56 4.57
C ASP A 14 11.60 -6.74 3.06
N LYS A 15 10.43 -6.26 2.66
CA LYS A 15 9.86 -6.49 1.32
C LYS A 15 9.23 -5.23 0.74
N TYR A 16 9.30 -5.15 -0.59
CA TYR A 16 8.65 -4.11 -1.36
C TYR A 16 7.33 -4.60 -1.97
N TYR A 17 6.36 -3.71 -2.04
CA TYR A 17 5.08 -3.90 -2.74
C TYR A 17 4.85 -2.74 -3.70
N ILE A 18 4.51 -3.06 -4.94
CA ILE A 18 4.19 -2.06 -5.97
C ILE A 18 2.67 -2.10 -6.19
N GLY A 19 2.04 -0.93 -6.18
CA GLY A 19 0.60 -0.83 -6.35
C GLY A 19 0.15 0.43 -7.05
N VAL A 20 -1.08 0.41 -7.53
CA VAL A 20 -1.73 1.56 -8.17
C VAL A 20 -3.04 1.87 -7.43
N SER A 21 -3.31 3.14 -7.18
CA SER A 21 -4.56 3.58 -6.55
C SER A 21 -4.91 5.02 -6.94
N LYS A 22 -6.21 5.34 -6.91
CA LYS A 22 -6.69 6.74 -7.00
C LYS A 22 -6.40 7.51 -5.71
N ASN A 23 -6.28 6.81 -4.57
CA ASN A 23 -5.98 7.38 -3.27
C ASN A 23 -4.95 6.49 -2.52
N PRO A 24 -3.64 6.77 -2.65
CA PRO A 24 -2.59 6.03 -1.97
C PRO A 24 -2.68 6.06 -0.44
N LYS A 25 -3.19 7.14 0.16
CA LYS A 25 -3.29 7.27 1.63
C LYS A 25 -4.27 6.25 2.22
N VAL A 26 -5.47 6.16 1.65
CA VAL A 26 -6.48 5.17 2.05
C VAL A 26 -5.93 3.76 1.85
N ARG A 27 -5.26 3.51 0.72
CA ARG A 27 -4.68 2.20 0.41
C ARG A 27 -3.55 1.81 1.38
N LEU A 28 -2.70 2.77 1.79
CA LEU A 28 -1.68 2.55 2.81
C LEU A 28 -2.29 2.17 4.16
N HIS A 29 -3.38 2.84 4.56
CA HIS A 29 -4.10 2.48 5.80
C HIS A 29 -4.58 1.02 5.74
N PHE A 30 -5.24 0.61 4.65
CA PHE A 30 -5.66 -0.78 4.46
C PHE A 30 -4.49 -1.79 4.54
N HIS A 31 -3.33 -1.49 3.94
CA HIS A 31 -2.16 -2.37 4.02
C HIS A 31 -1.66 -2.59 5.46
N ASN A 32 -1.87 -1.62 6.35
CA ASN A 32 -1.42 -1.66 7.73
C ASN A 32 -2.49 -2.14 8.73
N THR A 33 -3.77 -2.11 8.37
CA THR A 33 -4.88 -2.46 9.28
C THR A 33 -5.67 -3.69 8.89
N SER A 34 -5.57 -4.17 7.65
CA SER A 34 -6.16 -5.46 7.29
C SER A 34 -5.40 -6.58 8.00
N THR A 35 -5.91 -7.00 9.15
CA THR A 35 -5.65 -8.33 9.71
C THR A 35 -5.96 -9.34 8.61
N LYS A 36 -4.92 -10.03 8.14
CA LYS A 36 -5.12 -11.23 7.33
C LYS A 36 -5.93 -12.19 8.20
N GLY A 37 -7.18 -12.44 7.80
CA GLY A 37 -7.93 -13.59 8.31
C GLY A 37 -7.21 -14.89 7.96
#